data_AF-A0A3B9MUC2-F1
#
_entry.id   AF-A0A3B9MUC2-F1
#
_cell.length_a   1.000
_cell.length_b   1.000
_cell.length_c   1.000
_cell.angle_alpha   90.00
_cell.angle_beta   90.00
_cell.angle_gamma   90.00
#
_symmetry.space_group_name_H-M   'P 1'
#
loop_
_entity.id
_entity.type
_entity.pdbx_description
1 polymer ?
#
loop_
_entity_poly.entity_id
_entity_poly.type
_entity_poly.pdbx_seq_one_letter_code
_entity_poly.pdbx_strand_id
1 'polypeptide(L)'
;MHRLYENDDIAVFWDSEKCRHAKRCVTLSPKTFNITRRPWIDVGLAPTAEIWKAISECPTGALTCVYTHGVRIEFDEDSCRAVAFDGDKKIGECCYEVTEAGWNIYHTFVSPEYEGKGIARRLVYKVVEAAEKSKVNVIPTCSFAVKTLM
;
A
#
# COMPACT_ATOMS: atom_id res chain seq x y z
N MET A 1 4.52 10.92 0.33
CA MET A 1 5.10 9.56 0.55
C MET A 1 3.96 8.58 0.80
N HIS A 2 3.98 7.46 0.09
CA HIS A 2 2.94 6.41 0.14
C HIS A 2 3.52 5.15 0.78
N ARG A 3 2.88 4.62 1.82
CA ARG A 3 3.33 3.41 2.54
C ARG A 3 2.23 2.39 2.66
N LEU A 4 2.60 1.11 2.58
CA LEU A 4 1.72 -0.02 2.80
C LEU A 4 2.20 -0.79 4.04
N TYR A 5 1.30 -1.01 4.98
CA TYR A 5 1.54 -1.87 6.15
C TYR A 5 0.52 -2.98 6.10
N GLU A 6 0.95 -4.23 6.07
CA GLU A 6 0.07 -5.38 5.91
C GLU A 6 0.37 -6.48 6.92
N ASN A 7 -0.68 -7.19 7.33
CA ASN A 7 -0.62 -8.46 8.04
C ASN A 7 -1.54 -9.45 7.31
N ASP A 8 -1.81 -10.62 7.89
CA ASP A 8 -2.63 -11.64 7.25
C ASP A 8 -4.09 -11.23 7.03
N ASP A 9 -4.62 -10.26 7.80
CA ASP A 9 -6.02 -9.84 7.77
C ASP A 9 -6.26 -8.54 6.97
N ILE A 10 -5.38 -7.56 7.14
CA ILE A 10 -5.58 -6.19 6.68
C ILE A 10 -4.34 -5.58 6.01
N ALA A 11 -4.62 -4.67 5.08
CA ALA A 11 -3.66 -3.79 4.45
C ALA A 11 -4.03 -2.33 4.77
N VAL A 12 -3.12 -1.62 5.44
CA VAL A 12 -3.23 -0.22 5.81
C VAL A 12 -2.38 0.62 4.86
N PHE A 13 -3.02 1.53 4.16
CA PHE A 13 -2.35 2.51 3.30
C PHE A 13 -2.20 3.83 4.03
N TRP A 14 -1.00 4.38 4.01
CA TRP A 14 -0.70 5.69 4.58
C TRP A 14 -0.14 6.64 3.53
N ASP A 15 -0.81 7.78 3.38
CA ASP A 15 -0.39 8.92 2.57
C ASP A 15 0.09 10.02 3.52
N SER A 16 1.41 10.23 3.56
CA SER A 16 2.04 11.20 4.46
C SER A 16 1.66 12.64 4.12
N GLU A 17 1.36 12.95 2.85
CA GLU A 17 1.09 14.31 2.39
C GLU A 17 -0.31 14.77 2.79
N LYS A 18 -1.24 13.81 2.95
CA LYS A 18 -2.58 14.06 3.51
C LYS A 18 -2.59 14.04 5.04
N CYS A 19 -1.57 13.51 5.70
CA CYS A 19 -1.57 13.31 7.14
C CYS A 19 -1.27 14.63 7.89
N ARG A 20 -2.28 15.18 8.57
CA ARG A 20 -2.15 16.43 9.34
C ARG A 20 -2.16 16.26 10.87
N HIS A 21 -2.59 15.09 11.37
CA HIS A 21 -2.89 14.91 12.80
C HIS A 21 -2.56 13.49 13.34
N ALA A 22 -1.29 13.06 13.28
CA ALA A 22 -0.87 11.74 13.76
C ALA A 22 -1.28 11.44 15.22
N LYS A 23 -1.38 12.48 16.07
CA LYS A 23 -1.79 12.36 17.48
C LYS A 23 -3.12 11.60 17.66
N ARG A 24 -4.11 11.79 16.79
CA ARG A 24 -5.41 11.10 16.91
C ARG A 24 -5.25 9.59 16.75
N CYS A 25 -4.42 9.17 15.81
CA CYS A 25 -4.13 7.74 15.57
C CYS A 25 -3.40 7.13 16.77
N VAL A 26 -2.39 7.84 17.30
CA VAL A 26 -1.65 7.45 18.50
C VAL A 26 -2.58 7.34 19.73
N THR A 27 -3.54 8.25 19.88
CA THR A 27 -4.51 8.19 20.99
C THR A 27 -5.48 7.01 20.86
N LEU A 28 -5.96 6.72 19.65
CA LEU A 28 -6.99 5.69 19.43
C LEU A 28 -6.43 4.26 19.41
N SER A 29 -5.20 4.07 18.92
CA SER A 29 -4.52 2.77 18.94
C SER A 29 -3.00 2.95 19.12
N PRO A 30 -2.53 3.24 20.34
CA PRO A 30 -1.13 3.57 20.63
C PRO A 30 -0.16 2.41 20.39
N LYS A 31 -0.66 1.16 20.45
CA LYS A 31 0.14 -0.03 20.13
C LYS A 31 0.45 -0.11 18.64
N THR A 32 -0.50 0.30 17.80
CA THR A 32 -0.35 0.31 16.34
C THR A 32 0.41 1.55 15.88
N PHE A 33 -0.02 2.73 16.33
CA PHE A 33 0.51 4.02 15.91
C PHE A 33 1.40 4.62 16.99
N ASN A 34 2.69 4.74 16.71
CA ASN A 34 3.67 5.27 17.65
C ASN A 34 4.74 6.10 16.92
N ILE A 35 4.66 7.42 17.08
CA ILE A 35 5.56 8.40 16.43
C ILE A 35 7.03 8.30 16.87
N THR A 36 7.33 7.62 17.99
CA THR A 36 8.70 7.41 18.47
C THR A 36 9.36 6.19 17.84
N ARG A 37 8.59 5.32 17.16
CA ARG A 37 9.11 4.14 16.45
C ARG A 37 9.33 4.40 14.97
N ARG A 38 10.18 3.57 14.34
CA ARG A 38 10.42 3.51 12.90
C ARG A 38 10.40 2.04 12.46
N PRO A 39 9.38 1.58 11.71
CA PRO A 39 8.21 2.34 11.26
C PRO A 39 7.30 2.80 12.43
N TRP A 40 6.54 3.86 12.21
CA TRP A 40 5.61 4.39 13.23
C TRP A 40 4.26 3.66 13.26
N ILE A 41 3.95 2.88 12.22
CA ILE A 41 2.76 2.04 12.12
C ILE A 41 3.21 0.58 12.19
N ASP A 42 2.59 -0.18 13.08
CA ASP A 42 2.78 -1.63 13.20
C ASP A 42 1.41 -2.30 13.38
N VAL A 43 0.94 -2.94 12.31
CA VAL A 43 -0.39 -3.57 12.26
C VAL A 43 -0.44 -4.93 12.96
N GLY A 44 0.67 -5.41 13.52
CA GLY A 44 0.73 -6.67 14.28
C GLY A 44 0.53 -6.52 15.78
N LEU A 45 0.46 -5.29 16.31
CA LEU A 45 0.50 -5.04 17.76
C LEU A 45 -0.86 -4.76 18.42
N ALA A 46 -1.93 -4.69 17.62
CA ALA A 46 -3.29 -4.51 18.13
C ALA A 46 -4.29 -5.35 17.32
N PRO A 47 -5.47 -5.65 17.87
CA PRO A 47 -6.52 -6.36 17.14
C PRO A 47 -7.02 -5.57 15.93
N THR A 48 -7.32 -6.27 14.84
CA THR A 48 -7.85 -5.70 13.59
C THR A 48 -9.01 -4.72 13.82
N ALA A 49 -9.97 -5.04 14.69
CA ALA A 49 -11.11 -4.17 14.99
C ALA A 49 -10.70 -2.83 15.61
N GLU A 50 -9.66 -2.80 16.46
CA GLU A 50 -9.14 -1.58 17.06
C GLU A 50 -8.46 -0.70 15.99
N ILE A 51 -7.66 -1.31 15.12
CA ILE A 51 -6.96 -0.64 14.02
C ILE A 51 -7.98 0.00 13.06
N TRP A 52 -9.01 -0.75 12.66
CA TRP A 52 -10.09 -0.25 11.80
C TRP A 52 -10.79 0.96 12.41
N LYS A 53 -11.15 0.88 13.69
CA LYS A 53 -11.79 1.99 14.41
C LYS A 53 -10.87 3.22 14.47
N ALA A 54 -9.58 3.05 14.69
CA ALA A 54 -8.65 4.17 14.71
C ALA A 54 -8.52 4.82 13.32
N ILE A 55 -8.50 4.02 12.25
CA ILE A 55 -8.38 4.50 10.86
C ILE A 55 -9.68 5.16 10.38
N SER A 56 -10.86 4.66 10.76
CA SER A 56 -12.16 5.26 10.38
C SER A 56 -12.34 6.68 10.91
N GLU A 57 -11.58 7.03 11.95
CA GLU A 57 -11.56 8.37 12.55
C GLU A 57 -10.58 9.33 11.86
N CYS A 58 -9.94 8.93 10.75
CA CYS A 58 -9.01 9.75 9.98
C CYS A 58 -9.77 10.77 9.10
N PRO A 59 -9.75 12.07 9.43
CA PRO A 59 -10.59 13.06 8.75
C PRO A 59 -10.11 13.40 7.34
N THR A 60 -8.82 13.21 7.05
CA THR A 60 -8.22 13.57 5.76
C THR A 60 -8.13 12.40 4.78
N GLY A 61 -8.52 11.18 5.21
CA GLY A 61 -8.31 9.97 4.42
C GLY A 61 -6.82 9.61 4.22
N ALA A 62 -5.92 10.19 5.03
CA ALA A 62 -4.49 9.89 4.98
C ALA A 62 -4.19 8.43 5.37
N LEU A 63 -5.04 7.83 6.19
CA LEU A 63 -5.05 6.42 6.48
C LEU A 63 -6.33 5.81 5.91
N THR A 64 -6.17 4.67 5.26
CA THR A 64 -7.27 3.83 4.78
C THR A 64 -6.88 2.38 4.97
N CYS A 65 -7.85 1.48 5.13
CA CYS A 65 -7.59 0.07 5.29
C CYS A 65 -8.57 -0.77 4.48
N VAL A 66 -8.11 -1.94 4.08
CA VAL A 66 -8.89 -2.97 3.39
C VAL A 66 -8.53 -4.33 3.97
N TYR A 67 -9.43 -5.30 3.83
CA TYR A 67 -9.08 -6.70 4.09
C TYR A 67 -8.19 -7.24 2.97
N THR A 68 -7.21 -8.07 3.32
CA THR A 68 -6.29 -8.71 2.37
C THR A 68 -6.96 -9.84 1.59
N HIS A 69 -7.98 -10.46 2.17
CA HIS A 69 -8.70 -11.61 1.59
C HIS A 69 -7.78 -12.78 1.21
N GLY A 70 -6.71 -13.02 1.98
CA GLY A 70 -5.72 -14.06 1.68
C GLY A 70 -4.86 -13.79 0.44
N VAL A 71 -5.01 -12.63 -0.21
CA VAL A 71 -4.24 -12.27 -1.39
C VAL A 71 -2.82 -11.88 -1.00
N ARG A 72 -1.85 -12.61 -1.54
CA ARG A 72 -0.41 -12.39 -1.35
C ARG A 72 0.12 -11.48 -2.47
N ILE A 73 0.99 -10.53 -2.11
CA ILE A 73 1.65 -9.65 -3.06
C ILE A 73 3.15 -9.93 -3.02
N GLU A 74 3.70 -10.27 -4.17
CA GLU A 74 5.12 -10.57 -4.35
C GLU A 74 5.74 -9.52 -5.28
N PHE A 75 6.97 -9.10 -4.98
CA PHE A 75 7.74 -8.20 -5.83
C PHE A 75 8.80 -9.01 -6.57
N ASP A 76 8.77 -8.91 -7.90
CA ASP A 76 9.61 -9.61 -8.86
C ASP A 76 10.47 -8.54 -9.54
N GLU A 77 11.64 -8.29 -8.95
CA GLU A 77 12.58 -7.25 -9.42
C GLU A 77 13.12 -7.58 -10.80
N ASP A 78 13.45 -8.86 -11.05
CA ASP A 78 13.99 -9.34 -12.34
C ASP A 78 13.00 -9.09 -13.49
N SER A 79 11.69 -9.22 -13.24
CA SER A 79 10.64 -8.98 -14.23
C SER A 79 10.00 -7.59 -14.12
N CYS A 80 10.59 -6.67 -13.35
CA CYS A 80 10.10 -5.31 -13.13
C CYS A 80 8.60 -5.22 -12.80
N ARG A 81 8.13 -6.01 -11.83
CA ARG A 81 6.70 -6.02 -11.47
C ARG A 81 6.42 -6.41 -10.02
N ALA A 82 5.24 -6.03 -9.55
CA ALA A 82 4.59 -6.68 -8.43
C ALA A 82 3.46 -7.59 -8.94
N VAL A 83 3.25 -8.74 -8.30
CA VAL A 83 2.26 -9.75 -8.70
C VAL A 83 1.37 -10.09 -7.51
N ALA A 84 0.06 -10.23 -7.77
CA ALA A 84 -0.93 -10.63 -6.78
C ALA A 84 -1.35 -12.08 -7.00
N PHE A 85 -1.39 -12.86 -5.92
CA PHE A 85 -1.75 -14.27 -5.91
C PHE A 85 -2.90 -14.56 -4.94
N ASP A 86 -3.83 -15.40 -5.37
CA ASP A 86 -4.81 -16.09 -4.52
C ASP A 86 -4.52 -17.60 -4.58
N GLY A 87 -3.95 -18.14 -3.50
CA GLY A 87 -3.27 -19.44 -3.56
C GLY A 87 -2.12 -19.40 -4.58
N ASP A 88 -2.16 -20.29 -5.56
CA ASP A 88 -1.20 -20.34 -6.69
C ASP A 88 -1.70 -19.59 -7.95
N LYS A 89 -2.94 -19.08 -7.94
CA LYS A 89 -3.52 -18.36 -9.07
C LYS A 89 -2.99 -16.93 -9.09
N LYS A 90 -2.30 -16.54 -10.16
CA LYS A 90 -2.01 -15.12 -10.46
C LYS A 90 -3.33 -14.40 -10.76
N ILE A 91 -3.62 -13.34 -10.02
CA ILE A 91 -4.88 -12.57 -10.12
C ILE A 91 -4.67 -11.08 -10.44
N GLY A 92 -3.43 -10.64 -10.55
CA GLY A 92 -3.12 -9.25 -10.91
C GLY A 92 -1.63 -8.98 -10.95
N GLU A 93 -1.27 -7.84 -11.54
CA GLU A 93 0.10 -7.36 -11.60
C GLU A 93 0.18 -5.85 -11.74
N CYS A 94 1.32 -5.29 -11.36
CA CYS A 94 1.71 -3.92 -11.62
C CYS A 94 3.11 -3.95 -12.19
N CYS A 95 3.24 -3.57 -13.46
CA CYS A 95 4.51 -3.57 -14.19
C CYS A 95 5.07 -2.16 -14.25
N TYR A 96 6.39 -2.08 -14.11
CA TYR A 96 7.14 -0.85 -14.32
C TYR A 96 8.28 -1.07 -15.30
N GLU A 97 8.83 0.01 -15.81
CA GLU A 97 10.06 0.01 -16.59
C GLU A 97 11.06 1.00 -15.97
N VAL A 98 12.35 0.72 -16.12
CA VAL A 98 13.41 1.62 -15.68
C VAL A 98 13.68 2.64 -16.78
N THR A 99 13.59 3.92 -16.43
CA THR A 99 13.90 5.05 -17.31
C THR A 99 15.02 5.90 -16.70
N GLU A 100 15.56 6.85 -17.45
CA GLU A 100 16.55 7.80 -16.93
C GLU A 100 16.00 8.65 -15.77
N ALA A 101 14.70 8.96 -15.78
CA ALA A 101 14.07 9.80 -14.76
C ALA A 101 13.62 9.01 -13.52
N GLY A 102 13.59 7.68 -13.60
CA GLY A 102 13.12 6.78 -12.54
C GLY A 102 12.28 5.63 -13.07
N TRP A 103 11.48 5.01 -12.20
CA TRP A 103 10.60 3.90 -12.58
C TRP A 103 9.26 4.42 -13.09
N ASN A 104 8.88 4.01 -14.29
CA ASN A 104 7.57 4.31 -14.86
C ASN A 104 6.62 3.13 -14.68
N ILE A 105 5.61 3.27 -13.83
CA ILE A 105 4.50 2.31 -13.76
C ILE A 105 3.60 2.54 -14.97
N TYR A 106 3.69 1.67 -15.96
CA TYR A 106 2.96 1.79 -17.23
C TYR A 106 1.73 0.86 -17.31
N HIS A 107 1.66 -0.18 -16.47
CA HIS A 107 0.55 -1.12 -16.48
C HIS A 107 0.17 -1.59 -15.07
N THR A 108 -1.12 -1.58 -14.77
CA THR A 108 -1.68 -2.18 -13.56
C THR A 108 -2.96 -2.89 -13.93
N PHE A 109 -3.08 -4.15 -13.55
CA PHE A 109 -4.22 -5.00 -13.87
C PHE A 109 -4.56 -5.91 -12.69
N VAL A 110 -5.86 -6.10 -12.46
CA VAL A 110 -6.40 -7.10 -11.54
C VAL A 110 -7.54 -7.79 -12.26
N SER A 111 -7.62 -9.12 -12.14
CA SER A 111 -8.70 -9.90 -12.72
C SER A 111 -10.07 -9.37 -12.25
N PRO A 112 -11.08 -9.23 -13.14
CA PRO A 112 -12.36 -8.60 -12.81
C PRO A 112 -13.07 -9.17 -11.58
N GLU A 113 -12.97 -10.48 -11.35
CA GLU A 113 -13.57 -11.17 -10.19
C GLU A 113 -12.94 -10.75 -8.82
N TYR A 114 -11.81 -10.05 -8.86
CA TYR A 114 -11.06 -9.56 -7.70
C TYR A 114 -11.04 -8.03 -7.58
N GLU A 115 -11.75 -7.30 -8.45
CA GLU A 115 -11.84 -5.85 -8.38
C GLU A 115 -12.56 -5.36 -7.10
N GLY A 116 -12.33 -4.10 -6.73
CA GLY A 116 -12.92 -3.48 -5.53
C GLY A 116 -12.31 -3.93 -4.19
N LYS A 117 -11.40 -4.91 -4.18
CA LYS A 117 -10.75 -5.44 -2.96
C LYS A 117 -9.46 -4.72 -2.55
N GLY A 118 -9.12 -3.61 -3.21
CA GLY A 118 -7.90 -2.82 -2.92
C GLY A 118 -6.59 -3.43 -3.42
N ILE A 119 -6.63 -4.54 -4.18
CA ILE A 119 -5.45 -5.28 -4.66
C ILE A 119 -4.57 -4.42 -5.58
N ALA A 120 -5.17 -3.71 -6.54
CA ALA A 120 -4.43 -2.85 -7.47
C ALA A 120 -3.61 -1.77 -6.73
N ARG A 121 -4.17 -1.18 -5.67
CA ARG A 121 -3.45 -0.20 -4.85
C ARG A 121 -2.30 -0.83 -4.09
N ARG A 122 -2.47 -2.05 -3.54
CA ARG A 122 -1.39 -2.80 -2.89
C ARG A 122 -0.24 -3.08 -3.85
N LEU A 123 -0.55 -3.48 -5.09
CA LEU A 123 0.43 -3.71 -6.14
C LEU A 123 1.23 -2.43 -6.46
N VAL A 124 0.55 -1.30 -6.67
CA VAL A 124 1.20 -0.01 -6.94
C VAL A 124 2.09 0.41 -5.76
N TYR A 125 1.59 0.33 -4.53
CA TYR A 125 2.37 0.72 -3.35
C TYR A 125 3.59 -0.20 -3.16
N LYS A 126 3.49 -1.50 -3.47
CA LYS A 126 4.64 -2.41 -3.41
C LYS A 126 5.77 -1.99 -4.34
N VAL A 127 5.43 -1.55 -5.57
CA VAL A 127 6.42 -1.01 -6.52
C VAL A 127 7.02 0.30 -6.00
N VAL A 128 6.21 1.20 -5.43
CA VAL A 128 6.71 2.45 -4.82
C VAL A 128 7.65 2.18 -3.65
N GLU A 129 7.33 1.24 -2.77
CA GLU A 129 8.19 0.87 -1.64
C GLU A 129 9.53 0.28 -2.11
N ALA A 130 9.52 -0.52 -3.18
CA ALA A 130 10.74 -1.03 -3.79
C ALA A 130 11.57 0.10 -4.42
N ALA A 131 10.95 1.00 -5.17
CA ALA A 131 11.62 2.16 -5.77
C ALA A 131 12.26 3.06 -4.71
N GLU A 132 11.56 3.32 -3.59
CA GLU A 132 12.09 4.10 -2.47
C GLU A 132 13.31 3.44 -1.83
N LYS A 133 13.30 2.11 -1.65
CA LYS A 133 14.46 1.36 -1.14
C LYS A 133 15.66 1.48 -2.08
N SER A 134 15.39 1.48 -3.38
CA SER A 134 16.40 1.71 -4.43
C SER A 134 16.77 3.19 -4.61
N LYS A 135 16.13 4.11 -3.86
CA LYS A 135 16.31 5.56 -3.95
C LYS A 135 16.01 6.13 -5.34
N VAL A 136 15.02 5.53 -6.01
CA VAL A 136 14.55 5.90 -7.35
C VAL A 136 13.18 6.56 -7.26
N ASN A 137 12.94 7.57 -8.10
CA ASN A 137 11.63 8.22 -8.19
C ASN A 137 10.64 7.36 -9.00
N VAL A 138 9.35 7.47 -8.72
CA VAL A 138 8.28 6.81 -9.50
C VAL A 138 7.49 7.85 -10.27
N ILE A 139 7.40 7.67 -11.60
CA ILE A 139 6.71 8.58 -12.52
C ILE A 139 5.74 7.73 -13.36
N PRO A 140 4.50 7.50 -12.89
CA PRO A 140 3.59 6.57 -13.56
C PRO A 140 2.93 7.19 -14.81
N THR A 141 2.78 6.39 -15.87
CA THR A 141 1.90 6.71 -17.01
C THR A 141 0.58 5.90 -16.98
N CYS A 142 0.54 4.79 -16.23
CA CYS A 142 -0.69 4.05 -16.00
C CYS A 142 -1.73 4.95 -15.30
N SER A 143 -2.92 5.11 -15.89
CA SER A 143 -3.98 5.98 -15.36
C SER A 143 -4.40 5.62 -13.94
N PHE A 144 -4.41 4.33 -13.59
CA PHE A 144 -4.69 3.86 -12.24
C PHE A 144 -3.59 4.28 -11.25
N ALA A 145 -2.32 4.09 -11.61
CA ALA A 145 -1.18 4.45 -10.77
C ALA A 145 -1.08 5.98 -10.60
N VAL A 146 -1.31 6.75 -11.67
CA VAL A 146 -1.44 8.22 -11.61
C VAL A 146 -2.49 8.62 -10.59
N LYS A 147 -3.72 8.11 -10.70
CA LYS A 147 -4.81 8.42 -9.75
C LYS A 147 -4.52 7.96 -8.32
N THR A 148 -3.68 6.95 -8.16
CA THR A 148 -3.32 6.38 -6.85
C THR A 148 -2.25 7.20 -6.14
N LEU A 149 -1.31 7.79 -6.88
CA LEU A 149 -0.12 8.44 -6.35
C LEU A 149 -0.18 9.97 -6.37
N MET A 150 -1.03 10.56 -7.22
CA MET A 150 -1.16 12.01 -7.45
C MET A 150 -2.46 12.59 -6.89
#